data_AF-A0A2E3AAN8-F1
#
_entry.id   AF-A0A2E3AAN8-F1
#
_cell.length_a   1.000
_cell.length_b   1.000
_cell.length_c   1.000
_cell.angle_alpha   90.00
_cell.angle_beta   90.00
_cell.angle_gamma   90.00
#
_symmetry.space_group_name_H-M   'P 1'
#
loop_
_entity.id
_entity.type
_entity.pdbx_description
1 polymer ?
#
loop_
_entity_poly.entity_id
_entity_poly.type
_entity_poly.pdbx_seq_one_letter_code
_entity_poly.pdbx_strand_id
1 'polypeptide(L)'
;MKAALLHQRISDSLFRLEENSKVISMGDYNDNPTNKSMKFLTKLRNAYPSNFMNQMSPLFKKGIGSLAYNDQWFLFDQFLTSPGWENNLNLSIL
;
A
#
# COMPACT_ATOMS: atom_id res chain seq x y z
N MET A 1 -8.52 5.68 9.82
CA MET A 1 -7.47 5.09 10.70
C MET A 1 -7.79 3.67 11.19
N LYS A 2 -9.00 3.35 11.69
CA LYS A 2 -9.31 2.01 12.24
C LYS A 2 -9.01 0.85 11.27
N ALA A 3 -9.38 0.97 10.00
CA ALA A 3 -9.11 -0.03 8.97
C ALA A 3 -7.60 -0.25 8.74
N ALA A 4 -6.81 0.82 8.64
CA ALA A 4 -5.36 0.74 8.50
C ALA A 4 -4.69 0.04 9.71
N LEU A 5 -5.20 0.24 10.92
CA LEU A 5 -4.71 -0.47 12.12
C LEU A 5 -5.05 -1.96 12.07
N LEU A 6 -6.25 -2.32 11.61
CA LEU A 6 -6.65 -3.72 11.43
C LEU A 6 -5.79 -4.39 10.37
N HIS A 7 -5.59 -3.72 9.23
CA HIS A 7 -4.69 -4.18 8.17
C HIS A 7 -3.30 -4.47 8.72
N GLN A 8 -2.69 -3.51 9.44
CA GLN A 8 -1.39 -3.71 10.08
C GLN A 8 -1.41 -4.91 11.04
N ARG A 9 -2.40 -5.02 11.93
CA ARG A 9 -2.49 -6.14 12.87
C ARG A 9 -2.54 -7.51 12.17
N ILE A 10 -3.27 -7.61 11.06
CA ILE A 10 -3.35 -8.85 10.27
C ILE A 10 -2.01 -9.13 9.59
N SER A 11 -1.43 -8.14 8.91
CA SER A 11 -0.16 -8.30 8.21
C SER A 11 0.99 -8.62 9.18
N ASP A 12 1.05 -7.96 10.33
CA ASP A 12 2.02 -8.27 11.39
C ASP A 12 1.88 -9.72 11.87
N SER A 13 0.65 -10.25 11.90
CA SER A 13 0.41 -11.65 12.24
C SER A 13 0.97 -12.60 11.19
N LEU A 14 0.87 -12.25 9.91
CA LEU A 14 1.45 -13.02 8.82
C LEU A 14 2.98 -12.95 8.84
N PHE A 15 3.56 -11.76 9.00
CA PHE A 15 5.02 -11.58 9.04
C PHE A 15 5.68 -12.22 10.26
N ARG A 16 4.97 -12.37 11.38
CA ARG A 16 5.45 -13.15 12.53
C ARG A 16 5.51 -14.65 12.26
N LEU A 17 4.66 -15.17 11.37
CA LEU A 17 4.66 -16.59 11.00
C LEU A 17 5.65 -16.88 9.88
N GLU A 18 5.73 -15.98 8.90
CA GLU A 18 6.64 -16.08 7.75
C GLU A 18 7.12 -14.67 7.36
N GLU A 19 8.36 -14.35 7.70
CA GLU A 19 8.96 -13.01 7.54
C GLU A 19 8.94 -12.54 6.07
N ASN A 20 9.16 -13.47 5.13
CA ASN A 20 9.22 -13.18 3.70
C ASN A 20 7.89 -13.38 2.97
N SER A 21 6.76 -13.39 3.69
CA SER A 21 5.45 -13.60 3.08
C SER A 21 5.15 -12.55 2.00
N LYS A 22 4.77 -13.06 0.82
CA LYS A 22 4.42 -12.27 -0.37
C LYS A 22 2.93 -11.95 -0.34
N VAL A 23 2.61 -10.74 0.11
CA VAL A 23 1.23 -10.27 0.29
C VAL A 23 0.95 -9.15 -0.71
N ILE A 24 -0.19 -9.25 -1.38
CA ILE A 24 -0.80 -8.14 -2.12
C ILE A 24 -2.08 -7.76 -1.40
N SER A 25 -2.18 -6.50 -0.97
CA SER A 25 -3.36 -5.94 -0.33
C SER A 25 -4.03 -4.97 -1.28
N MET A 26 -5.19 -5.33 -1.82
CA MET A 26 -5.84 -4.61 -2.91
C MET A 26 -7.31 -4.31 -2.62
N GLY A 27 -7.83 -3.26 -3.24
CA GLY A 27 -9.25 -2.91 -3.22
C GLY A 27 -9.47 -1.41 -3.19
N ASP A 28 -10.71 -1.03 -2.93
CA ASP A 28 -11.11 0.36 -2.73
C ASP A 28 -10.75 0.80 -1.29
N TYR A 29 -9.71 1.64 -1.18
CA TYR A 29 -9.28 2.21 0.09
C TYR A 29 -10.03 3.48 0.48
N ASN A 30 -10.80 4.10 -0.43
CA ASN A 30 -11.43 5.42 -0.24
C ASN A 30 -10.46 6.54 0.24
N ASP A 31 -9.16 6.37 -0.01
CA ASP A 31 -8.09 7.24 0.43
C ASP A 31 -7.07 7.35 -0.71
N ASN A 32 -6.54 8.53 -1.01
CA ASN A 32 -5.40 8.68 -1.92
C ASN A 32 -4.09 8.19 -1.27
N PRO A 33 -3.03 7.92 -2.07
CA PRO A 33 -1.70 7.58 -1.55
C PRO A 33 -1.13 8.58 -0.54
N THR A 34 -1.57 9.85 -0.60
CA THR A 34 -1.09 10.93 0.26
C THR A 34 -1.82 11.02 1.61
N ASN A 35 -2.97 10.36 1.77
CA ASN A 35 -3.77 10.37 2.99
C ASN A 35 -3.04 9.67 4.16
N LYS A 36 -3.40 10.06 5.39
CA LYS A 36 -2.71 9.63 6.63
C LYS A 36 -2.77 8.12 6.84
N SER A 37 -3.90 7.48 6.54
CA SER A 37 -4.12 6.03 6.61
C SER A 37 -3.21 5.28 5.64
N MET A 38 -3.11 5.73 4.39
CA MET A 38 -2.22 5.11 3.40
C MET A 38 -0.77 5.29 3.77
N LYS A 39 -0.36 6.50 4.15
CA LYS A 39 1.00 6.75 4.67
C LYS A 39 1.31 5.94 5.92
N PHE A 40 0.33 5.64 6.77
CA PHE A 40 0.54 4.82 7.96
C PHE A 40 0.96 3.39 7.58
N LEU A 41 0.36 2.83 6.53
CA LEU A 41 0.64 1.49 6.01
C LEU A 41 1.93 1.41 5.17
N THR A 42 2.32 2.52 4.53
CA THR A 42 3.40 2.50 3.52
C THR A 42 4.69 3.20 3.93
N LYS A 43 4.67 4.00 4.99
CA LYS A 43 5.87 4.69 5.46
C LYS A 43 6.84 3.69 6.07
N LEU A 44 8.08 3.67 5.55
CA LEU A 44 9.21 2.95 6.14
C LEU A 44 9.36 3.32 7.61
N ARG A 45 9.18 2.32 8.49
CA ARG A 45 9.52 2.43 9.90
C ARG A 45 10.72 1.55 10.16
N ASN A 46 11.78 2.14 10.70
CA ASN A 46 13.04 1.47 11.03
C ASN A 46 12.91 0.31 12.04
N ALA A 47 11.72 0.10 12.63
CA ALA A 47 11.50 -0.85 13.72
C ALA A 47 10.47 -1.95 13.43
N TYR A 48 9.83 -1.98 12.24
CA TYR A 48 8.76 -2.96 11.97
C TYR A 48 8.83 -3.55 10.55
N PRO A 49 8.61 -4.87 10.39
CA PRO A 49 8.63 -5.58 9.10
C PRO A 49 7.42 -5.27 8.20
N SER A 50 6.41 -4.55 8.68
CA SER A 50 5.13 -4.36 8.00
C SER A 50 5.09 -3.16 7.04
N ASN A 51 6.19 -2.86 6.37
CA ASN A 51 6.28 -1.71 5.48
C ASN A 51 5.76 -2.09 4.11
N PHE A 52 4.46 -1.94 3.88
CA PHE A 52 3.91 -2.13 2.54
C PHE A 52 4.41 -1.03 1.60
N MET A 53 4.39 -1.31 0.31
CA MET A 53 4.65 -0.31 -0.72
C MET A 53 3.40 -0.09 -1.54
N ASN A 54 3.05 1.17 -1.78
CA ASN A 54 1.98 1.50 -2.71
C ASN A 54 2.55 1.65 -4.12
N GLN A 55 2.39 0.59 -4.91
CA GLN A 55 2.89 0.51 -6.28
C GLN A 55 2.24 1.54 -7.21
N MET A 56 1.05 2.04 -6.86
CA MET A 56 0.31 2.99 -7.68
C MET A 56 0.61 4.46 -7.32
N SER A 57 1.48 4.72 -6.34
CA SER A 57 1.93 6.08 -6.02
C SER A 57 2.51 6.86 -7.21
N PRO A 58 3.28 6.24 -8.14
CA PRO A 58 3.74 6.92 -9.36
C PRO A 58 2.61 7.34 -10.30
N LEU A 59 1.53 6.54 -10.38
CA LEU A 59 0.34 6.87 -11.18
C LEU A 59 -0.36 8.10 -10.60
N PHE A 60 -0.56 8.13 -9.28
CA PHE A 60 -1.16 9.29 -8.61
C PHE A 60 -0.34 10.56 -8.80
N LYS A 61 1.00 10.47 -8.76
CA LYS A 61 1.90 11.62 -9.05
C LYS A 61 1.75 12.14 -10.49
N LYS A 62 1.39 11.28 -11.44
CA LYS A 62 1.10 11.64 -12.84
C LYS A 62 -0.32 12.19 -13.03
N GLY A 63 -1.10 12.32 -11.96
CA GLY A 63 -2.50 12.78 -12.03
C GLY A 63 -3.48 11.71 -12.47
N ILE A 64 -3.10 10.43 -12.43
CA ILE A 64 -3.97 9.30 -12.79
C ILE A 64 -4.70 8.84 -11.52
N GLY A 65 -6.03 8.74 -11.60
CA GLY A 65 -6.89 8.23 -10.53
C GLY A 65 -7.77 7.07 -10.99
N SER A 66 -8.45 6.42 -10.05
CA SER A 66 -9.49 5.42 -10.30
C SER A 66 -10.89 6.02 -10.31
N LEU A 67 -11.06 7.22 -9.74
CA LEU A 67 -12.31 7.95 -9.64
C LEU A 67 -12.10 9.44 -10.01
N ALA A 68 -12.99 10.02 -10.79
CA ALA A 68 -13.02 11.45 -11.09
C ALA A 68 -14.25 12.11 -10.46
N TYR A 69 -14.06 13.22 -9.74
CA TYR A 69 -15.15 14.01 -9.15
C TYR A 69 -14.77 15.49 -9.07
N ASN A 70 -15.67 16.37 -9.51
CA ASN A 70 -15.49 17.84 -9.46
C ASN A 70 -14.14 18.31 -10.05
N ASP A 71 -13.83 17.85 -11.26
CA ASP A 71 -12.57 18.11 -11.98
C ASP A 71 -11.30 17.71 -11.21
N GLN A 72 -11.42 16.75 -10.29
CA GLN A 72 -10.31 16.18 -9.53
C GLN A 72 -10.24 14.66 -9.68
N TRP A 73 -9.03 14.14 -9.79
CA TRP A 73 -8.75 12.70 -9.79
C TRP A 73 -8.42 12.21 -8.37
N PHE A 74 -9.06 11.11 -8.00
CA PHE A 74 -8.83 10.36 -6.78
C PHE A 74 -8.36 8.95 -7.14
N LEU A 75 -7.39 8.42 -6.42
CA LEU A 75 -6.90 7.07 -6.59
C LEU A 75 -7.32 6.24 -5.37
N PHE A 76 -8.55 5.74 -5.38
CA PHE A 76 -9.11 4.96 -4.28
C PHE A 76 -8.82 3.47 -4.43
N ASP A 77 -9.03 2.93 -5.63
CA ASP A 77 -8.65 1.57 -5.98
C ASP A 77 -7.14 1.48 -6.07
N GLN A 78 -6.55 0.81 -5.10
CA GLN A 78 -5.10 0.68 -4.96
C GLN A 78 -4.70 -0.75 -4.66
N PHE A 79 -3.44 -1.08 -4.94
CA PHE A 79 -2.82 -2.26 -4.41
C PHE A 79 -1.47 -1.94 -3.76
N LEU A 80 -1.23 -2.64 -2.65
CA LEU A 80 -0.03 -2.54 -1.85
C LEU A 80 0.70 -3.88 -1.87
N THR A 81 2.03 -3.86 -1.93
CA THR A 81 2.86 -5.08 -1.87
C THR A 81 3.66 -5.13 -0.59
N SER A 82 3.81 -6.31 0.01
CA SER A 82 4.78 -6.52 1.10
C SER A 82 6.23 -6.48 0.59
N PRO A 83 7.22 -6.26 1.48
CA PRO A 83 8.64 -6.29 1.11
C PRO A 83 9.11 -7.59 0.46
N GLY A 84 8.46 -8.72 0.77
CA GLY A 84 8.80 -10.03 0.19
C GLY A 84 8.73 -10.10 -1.34
N TRP A 85 8.10 -9.12 -2.00
CA TRP A 85 8.08 -8.99 -3.46
C TRP A 85 9.34 -8.32 -4.06
N GLU A 86 10.13 -7.59 -3.27
CA GLU A 86 11.30 -6.83 -3.75
C GLU A 86 12.54 -7.69 -4.02
N ASN A 87 12.60 -8.93 -3.50
CA ASN A 87 13.75 -9.84 -3.66
C ASN A 87 14.02 -10.25 -5.13
N ASN A 88 13.15 -9.88 -6.08
CA ASN A 88 13.34 -10.07 -7.51
C ASN A 88 13.37 -8.70 -8.19
N LEU A 89 14.58 -8.19 -8.49
CA LEU A 89 14.86 -6.91 -9.15
C LEU A 89 14.15 -6.68 -10.52
N ASN A 90 13.44 -7.68 -11.04
CA ASN A 90 12.71 -7.64 -12.32
C ASN A 90 11.19 -7.42 -12.18
N LEU A 91 10.65 -7.24 -10.97
CA LEU A 91 9.23 -6.98 -10.73
C LEU A 91 8.98 -5.50 -10.40
N SER A 92 9.33 -4.59 -11.31
CA SER A 92 8.71 -3.27 -11.33
C SER A 92 7.32 -3.42 -11.96
N ILE A 93 6.27 -3.49 -11.14
CA ILE A 93 4.90 -3.69 -11.63
C ILE A 93 4.36 -2.42 -12.33
N LEU A 94 5.03 -1.28 -12.19
CA LEU A 94 4.71 0.00 -12.86
C LEU A 94 5.95 0.83 -13.17
#